data_AF-A0A4P5SVU8-F1
#
_entry.id   AF-A0A4P5SVU8-F1
#
_cell.length_a   1.000
_cell.length_b   1.000
_cell.length_c   1.000
_cell.angle_alpha   90.00
_cell.angle_beta   90.00
_cell.angle_gamma   90.00
#
_symmetry.space_group_name_H-M   'P 1'
#
loop_
_entity.id
_entity.type
_entity.pdbx_description
1 polymer ?
#
loop_
_entity_poly.entity_id
_entity_poly.type
_entity_poly.pdbx_seq_one_letter_code
_entity_poly.pdbx_strand_id
1 'polypeptide(L)'
;MNILGERIYFNIKSSKQTLIAAGFGIIGILIIFEKELLNFKVEDKTHIGIILSFIATFWASTGNLIHQKNFKDKIPFVQSIAYGMLYGSIFTLIVAKFRGAELLFDYSFSYISSLLYLAIIGSVVAFYLYLKLLESIGSARAGYMGVVMPIIALIISTIFEGLQWTNNLIFGLPVLIFGCVLILNQKSKKI
;
A
#
# COMPACT_ATOMS: atom_id res chain seq x y z
N MET A 1 -6.19 -5.78 -5.41
CA MET A 1 -7.18 -4.85 -6.00
C MET A 1 -6.76 -4.32 -7.36
N ASN A 2 -5.51 -3.86 -7.57
CA ASN A 2 -5.05 -3.34 -8.87
C ASN A 2 -5.33 -4.26 -10.06
N ILE A 3 -5.10 -5.58 -9.95
CA ILE A 3 -5.39 -6.56 -11.02
C ILE A 3 -6.86 -6.55 -11.44
N LEU A 4 -7.79 -6.42 -10.48
CA LEU A 4 -9.22 -6.32 -10.75
C LEU A 4 -9.58 -4.94 -11.31
N GLY A 5 -8.98 -3.89 -10.77
CA GLY A 5 -9.17 -2.52 -11.24
C GLY A 5 -8.67 -2.32 -12.68
N GLU A 6 -7.54 -2.88 -13.08
CA GLU A 6 -7.04 -2.86 -14.47
C GLU A 6 -8.01 -3.55 -15.44
N ARG A 7 -8.66 -4.64 -15.00
CA ARG A 7 -9.70 -5.31 -15.77
C ARG A 7 -10.94 -4.45 -15.95
N ILE A 8 -11.34 -3.71 -14.92
CA ILE A 8 -12.54 -2.85 -14.96
C ILE A 8 -12.28 -1.55 -15.73
N TYR A 9 -11.17 -0.87 -15.45
CA TYR A 9 -10.86 0.46 -16.01
C TYR A 9 -10.18 0.43 -17.38
N PHE A 10 -9.35 -0.59 -17.65
CA PHE A 10 -8.54 -0.67 -18.88
C PHE A 10 -8.84 -1.90 -19.72
N ASN A 11 -9.80 -2.74 -19.31
CA ASN A 11 -10.18 -3.98 -19.98
C ASN A 11 -9.01 -4.95 -20.23
N ILE A 12 -7.98 -4.88 -19.38
CA ILE A 12 -6.79 -5.75 -19.47
C ILE A 12 -7.13 -7.08 -18.81
N LYS A 13 -7.04 -8.18 -19.58
CA LYS A 13 -7.28 -9.54 -19.06
C LYS A 13 -6.07 -10.01 -18.25
N SER A 14 -6.30 -10.32 -16.98
CA SER A 14 -5.30 -10.90 -16.08
C SER A 14 -4.92 -12.32 -16.53
N SER A 15 -3.64 -12.67 -16.46
CA SER A 15 -3.20 -14.02 -16.80
C SER A 15 -3.56 -15.02 -15.70
N LYS A 16 -3.71 -16.31 -16.04
CA LYS A 16 -3.93 -17.37 -15.03
C LYS A 16 -2.80 -17.42 -13.99
N GLN A 17 -1.57 -17.11 -14.42
CA GLN A 17 -0.40 -17.02 -13.54
C GLN A 17 -0.53 -15.86 -12.54
N THR A 18 -1.11 -14.73 -12.95
CA THR A 18 -1.38 -13.58 -12.07
C THR A 18 -2.36 -13.98 -10.96
N LEU A 19 -3.36 -14.79 -11.29
CA LEU A 19 -4.35 -15.28 -10.32
C LEU A 19 -3.71 -16.25 -9.31
N ILE A 20 -2.88 -17.18 -9.79
CA ILE A 20 -2.14 -18.13 -8.94
C ILE A 20 -1.22 -17.38 -7.97
N ALA A 21 -0.47 -16.40 -8.48
CA ALA A 21 0.47 -15.62 -7.69
C ALA A 21 -0.24 -14.75 -6.64
N ALA A 22 -1.40 -14.17 -6.98
CA ALA A 22 -2.28 -13.50 -6.01
C ALA A 22 -2.78 -14.48 -4.93
N GLY A 23 -3.09 -15.73 -5.30
CA GLY A 23 -3.45 -16.79 -4.36
C GLY A 23 -2.36 -17.06 -3.32
N PHE A 24 -1.11 -17.21 -3.75
CA PHE A 24 0.03 -17.36 -2.83
C PHE A 24 0.20 -16.15 -1.90
N GLY A 25 0.02 -14.92 -2.42
CA GLY A 25 0.04 -13.71 -1.59
C GLY A 25 -1.03 -13.73 -0.51
N ILE A 26 -2.27 -14.12 -0.85
CA ILE A 26 -3.38 -14.24 0.10
C ILE A 26 -3.09 -15.32 1.15
N ILE A 27 -2.61 -16.49 0.74
CA ILE A 27 -2.27 -17.59 1.65
C ILE A 27 -1.17 -17.14 2.63
N GLY A 28 -0.13 -16.46 2.15
CA GLY A 28 0.94 -15.94 3.00
C GLY A 28 0.41 -14.96 4.07
N ILE A 29 -0.49 -14.05 3.69
CA ILE A 29 -1.14 -13.13 4.63
C ILE A 29 -1.99 -13.90 5.66
N LEU A 30 -2.76 -14.90 5.23
CA LEU A 30 -3.59 -15.72 6.12
C LEU A 30 -2.75 -16.49 7.16
N ILE A 31 -1.57 -17.00 6.76
CA ILE A 31 -0.65 -17.67 7.69
C ILE A 31 -0.09 -16.68 8.71
N ILE A 32 0.36 -15.50 8.25
CA ILE A 32 0.94 -14.48 9.13
C ILE A 32 -0.07 -14.06 10.21
N PHE A 33 -1.32 -13.81 9.82
CA PHE A 33 -2.38 -13.31 10.70
C PHE A 33 -3.33 -14.40 11.21
N GLU A 34 -2.94 -15.68 11.13
CA GLU A 34 -3.82 -16.81 11.47
C GLU A 34 -4.33 -16.71 12.91
N LYS A 35 -3.46 -16.40 13.88
CA LYS A 35 -3.83 -16.32 15.29
C LYS A 35 -4.79 -15.16 15.55
N GLU A 36 -4.56 -14.03 14.92
CA GLU A 36 -5.40 -12.84 14.98
C GLU A 36 -6.78 -13.09 14.36
N LEU A 37 -6.83 -13.90 13.28
CA LEU A 37 -8.07 -14.30 12.61
C LEU A 37 -8.85 -15.36 13.39
N LEU A 38 -8.17 -16.32 14.02
CA LEU A 38 -8.83 -17.38 14.81
C LEU A 38 -9.36 -16.86 16.15
N ASN A 39 -8.69 -15.87 16.74
CA ASN A 39 -9.14 -15.20 17.96
C ASN A 39 -10.13 -14.05 17.67
N PHE A 40 -10.63 -13.95 16.43
CA PHE A 40 -11.56 -12.92 16.03
C PHE A 40 -12.89 -13.01 16.77
N LYS A 41 -13.15 -12.04 17.64
CA LYS A 41 -14.47 -11.84 18.27
C LYS A 41 -15.20 -10.72 17.53
N VAL A 42 -16.43 -10.99 17.11
CA VAL A 42 -17.27 -10.04 16.36
C VAL A 42 -17.55 -8.76 17.18
N GLU A 43 -17.55 -8.88 18.51
CA GLU A 43 -17.81 -7.79 19.47
C GLU A 43 -16.75 -6.67 19.45
N ASP A 44 -15.52 -6.93 19.01
CA ASP A 44 -14.39 -5.99 19.15
C ASP A 44 -14.27 -4.91 18.05
N LYS A 45 -15.34 -4.66 17.27
CA LYS A 45 -15.33 -3.74 16.08
C LYS A 45 -14.29 -4.10 15.01
N THR A 46 -13.56 -5.20 15.14
CA THR A 46 -12.52 -5.66 14.21
C THR A 46 -13.07 -5.86 12.79
N HIS A 47 -14.34 -6.27 12.66
CA HIS A 47 -15.05 -6.37 11.38
C HIS A 47 -15.11 -5.01 10.62
N ILE A 48 -15.25 -3.89 11.33
CA ILE A 48 -15.23 -2.55 10.74
C ILE A 48 -13.84 -2.25 10.17
N GLY A 49 -12.79 -2.61 10.90
CA GLY A 49 -11.39 -2.46 10.44
C GLY A 49 -11.13 -3.23 9.14
N ILE A 50 -11.65 -4.45 9.02
CA ILE A 50 -11.56 -5.26 7.79
C ILE A 50 -12.29 -4.57 6.63
N ILE A 51 -13.54 -4.15 6.83
CA ILE A 51 -14.29 -3.46 5.77
C ILE A 51 -13.57 -2.17 5.34
N LEU A 52 -13.06 -1.39 6.30
CA LEU A 52 -12.30 -0.18 6.02
C LEU A 52 -11.00 -0.46 5.29
N SER A 53 -10.29 -1.57 5.57
CA SER A 53 -9.06 -1.92 4.86
C SER A 53 -9.34 -2.31 3.39
N PHE A 54 -10.45 -2.99 3.12
CA PHE A 54 -10.92 -3.24 1.76
C PHE A 54 -11.25 -1.94 1.01
N ILE A 55 -11.98 -1.03 1.65
CA ILE A 55 -12.30 0.29 1.09
C ILE A 55 -11.01 1.10 0.83
N ALA A 56 -10.09 1.14 1.79
CA ALA A 56 -8.81 1.84 1.64
C ALA A 56 -7.99 1.27 0.49
N THR A 57 -7.90 -0.06 0.38
CA THR A 57 -7.17 -0.74 -0.70
C THR A 57 -7.83 -0.50 -2.06
N PHE A 58 -9.17 -0.41 -2.11
CA PHE A 58 -9.89 -0.04 -3.32
C PHE A 58 -9.55 1.39 -3.77
N TRP A 59 -9.60 2.37 -2.87
CA TRP A 59 -9.22 3.76 -3.19
C TRP A 59 -7.75 3.90 -3.60
N ALA A 60 -6.84 3.22 -2.90
CA ALA A 60 -5.43 3.17 -3.27
C ALA A 60 -5.22 2.58 -4.67
N SER A 61 -5.96 1.52 -5.00
CA SER A 61 -5.96 0.93 -6.34
C SER A 61 -6.46 1.91 -7.39
N THR A 62 -7.60 2.57 -7.16
CA THR A 62 -8.16 3.57 -8.08
C THR A 62 -7.20 4.74 -8.28
N GLY A 63 -6.55 5.22 -7.22
CA GLY A 63 -5.52 6.26 -7.30
C GLY A 63 -4.35 5.86 -8.21
N ASN A 64 -3.84 4.63 -8.08
CA ASN A 64 -2.78 4.11 -8.95
C ASN A 64 -3.22 4.07 -10.43
N LEU A 65 -4.47 3.68 -10.72
CA LEU A 65 -5.00 3.60 -12.09
C LEU A 65 -5.23 4.99 -12.69
N ILE A 66 -5.75 5.94 -11.91
CA ILE A 66 -5.88 7.34 -12.32
C ILE A 66 -4.51 7.93 -12.60
N HIS A 67 -3.51 7.66 -11.75
CA HIS A 67 -2.15 8.10 -11.99
C HIS A 67 -1.58 7.55 -13.30
N GLN A 68 -1.78 6.26 -13.57
CA GLN A 68 -1.39 5.65 -14.84
C GLN A 68 -2.09 6.29 -16.04
N LYS A 69 -3.36 6.70 -15.90
CA LYS A 69 -4.09 7.44 -16.93
C LYS A 69 -3.52 8.85 -17.12
N ASN A 70 -3.29 9.59 -16.05
CA ASN A 70 -2.68 10.93 -16.10
C ASN A 70 -1.33 10.92 -16.80
N PHE A 71 -0.53 9.88 -16.56
CA PHE A 71 0.74 9.66 -17.26
C PHE A 71 0.54 9.47 -18.76
N LYS A 72 -0.42 8.64 -19.19
CA LYS A 72 -0.77 8.46 -20.61
C LYS A 72 -1.28 9.76 -21.26
N ASP A 73 -2.04 10.54 -20.51
CA ASP A 73 -2.58 11.83 -20.93
C ASP A 73 -1.52 12.96 -20.88
N LYS A 74 -0.25 12.64 -20.57
CA LYS A 74 0.90 13.55 -20.50
C LYS A 74 0.71 14.72 -19.53
N ILE A 75 -0.06 14.50 -18.46
CA ILE A 75 -0.22 15.49 -17.40
C ILE A 75 1.12 15.64 -16.66
N PRO A 76 1.56 16.87 -16.36
CA PRO A 76 2.79 17.10 -15.63
C PRO A 76 2.83 16.37 -14.27
N PHE A 77 3.85 15.54 -14.07
CA PHE A 77 3.98 14.62 -12.94
C PHE A 77 3.92 15.30 -11.57
N VAL A 78 4.76 16.32 -11.36
CA VAL A 78 4.88 17.03 -10.08
C VAL A 78 3.57 17.68 -9.68
N GLN A 79 2.90 18.31 -10.65
CA GLN A 79 1.62 19.00 -10.46
C GLN A 79 0.53 18.00 -10.09
N SER A 80 0.47 16.85 -10.78
CA SER A 80 -0.50 15.80 -10.46
C SER A 80 -0.36 15.29 -9.02
N ILE A 81 0.88 15.07 -8.56
CA ILE A 81 1.14 14.63 -7.18
C ILE A 81 0.82 15.74 -6.19
N ALA A 82 1.22 16.99 -6.46
CA ALA A 82 0.97 18.12 -5.58
C ALA A 82 -0.53 18.33 -5.34
N TYR A 83 -1.35 18.34 -6.40
CA TYR A 83 -2.80 18.42 -6.26
C TYR A 83 -3.41 17.20 -5.58
N GLY A 84 -2.91 15.99 -5.88
CA GLY A 84 -3.35 14.76 -5.21
C GLY A 84 -3.12 14.80 -3.69
N MET A 85 -1.94 15.24 -3.26
CA MET A 85 -1.60 15.39 -1.84
C MET A 85 -2.41 16.50 -1.18
N LEU A 86 -2.60 17.64 -1.84
CA LEU A 86 -3.39 18.76 -1.31
C LEU A 86 -4.86 18.37 -1.08
N TYR A 87 -5.50 17.75 -2.08
CA TYR A 87 -6.88 17.29 -1.93
C TYR A 87 -7.00 16.16 -0.91
N GLY A 88 -6.01 15.26 -0.86
CA GLY A 88 -5.92 14.22 0.16
C GLY A 88 -5.84 14.80 1.58
N SER A 89 -4.96 15.78 1.80
CA SER A 89 -4.79 16.40 3.12
C SER A 89 -6.03 17.20 3.55
N ILE A 90 -6.67 17.92 2.62
CA ILE A 90 -7.93 18.62 2.89
C ILE A 90 -9.02 17.62 3.27
N PHE A 91 -9.16 16.53 2.53
CA PHE A 91 -10.12 15.48 2.84
C PHE A 91 -9.86 14.86 4.22
N THR A 92 -8.61 14.52 4.53
CA THR A 92 -8.21 14.01 5.85
C THR A 92 -8.55 15.00 6.96
N LEU A 93 -8.30 16.31 6.75
CA LEU A 93 -8.63 17.35 7.72
C LEU A 93 -10.15 17.46 7.96
N ILE A 94 -10.95 17.39 6.89
CA ILE A 94 -12.41 17.40 6.98
C ILE A 94 -12.90 16.19 7.78
N VAL A 95 -12.42 14.98 7.46
CA VAL A 95 -12.78 13.75 8.16
C VAL A 95 -12.35 13.81 9.64
N ALA A 96 -11.15 14.32 9.93
CA ALA A 96 -10.67 14.47 11.31
C ALA A 96 -11.61 15.39 12.12
N LYS A 97 -12.01 16.53 11.54
CA LYS A 97 -12.95 17.47 12.17
C LYS A 97 -14.32 16.85 12.40
N PHE A 98 -14.87 16.12 11.41
CA PHE A 98 -16.15 15.41 11.57
C PHE A 98 -16.11 14.32 12.64
N ARG A 99 -14.94 13.70 12.86
CA ARG A 99 -14.74 12.70 13.93
C ARG A 99 -14.52 13.33 15.31
N GLY A 100 -14.50 14.67 15.41
CA GLY A 100 -14.24 15.39 16.66
C GLY A 100 -12.79 15.28 17.12
N ALA A 101 -11.84 15.01 16.22
CA ALA A 101 -10.43 14.98 16.58
C ALA A 101 -9.94 16.38 16.94
N GLU A 102 -9.27 16.51 18.10
CA GLU A 102 -8.63 17.75 18.49
C GLU A 102 -7.37 17.97 17.64
N LEU A 103 -7.26 19.15 17.03
CA LEU A 103 -6.07 19.57 16.29
C LEU A 103 -5.05 20.13 17.29
N LEU A 104 -4.43 19.24 18.05
CA LEU A 104 -3.38 19.58 19.00
C LEU A 104 -2.07 19.78 18.26
N PHE A 105 -1.48 20.96 18.38
CA PHE A 105 -0.16 21.29 17.86
C PHE A 105 0.78 21.53 19.04
N ASP A 106 1.76 20.67 19.20
CA ASP A 106 2.81 20.81 20.21
C ASP A 106 4.00 21.57 19.60
N TYR A 107 4.46 22.62 20.26
CA TYR A 107 5.62 23.41 19.83
C TYR A 107 6.95 22.77 20.20
N SER A 108 6.94 21.56 20.79
CA SER A 108 8.16 20.81 21.07
C SER A 108 8.93 20.49 19.79
N PHE A 109 10.27 20.59 19.89
CA PHE A 109 11.15 20.28 18.76
C PHE A 109 10.91 18.86 18.24
N SER A 110 10.70 17.89 19.14
CA SER A 110 10.43 16.49 18.80
C SER A 110 9.17 16.31 17.96
N TYR A 111 8.08 17.01 18.29
CA TYR A 111 6.83 16.95 17.52
C TYR A 111 7.03 17.56 16.13
N ILE A 112 7.59 18.77 16.05
CA ILE A 112 7.79 19.49 14.80
C ILE A 112 8.74 18.72 13.87
N SER A 113 9.85 18.20 14.39
CA SER A 113 10.81 17.44 13.59
C SER A 113 10.21 16.15 13.05
N SER A 114 9.43 15.43 13.87
CA SER A 114 8.76 14.19 13.46
C SER A 114 7.68 14.46 12.41
N LEU A 115 6.88 15.52 12.62
CA LEU A 115 5.85 15.94 11.67
C LEU A 115 6.46 16.33 10.32
N LEU A 116 7.51 17.15 10.31
CA LEU A 116 8.21 17.56 9.08
C LEU A 116 8.84 16.36 8.38
N TYR A 117 9.48 15.46 9.12
CA TYR A 117 10.07 14.24 8.56
C TYR A 117 9.01 13.38 7.87
N LEU A 118 7.87 13.11 8.55
CA LEU A 118 6.79 12.30 7.99
C LEU A 118 6.11 12.98 6.79
N ALA A 119 5.89 14.29 6.85
CA ALA A 119 5.25 15.04 5.78
C ALA A 119 6.15 15.14 4.53
N ILE A 120 7.43 15.49 4.70
CA ILE A 120 8.34 15.71 3.58
C ILE A 120 8.93 14.39 3.09
N ILE A 121 9.63 13.66 3.96
CA ILE A 121 10.37 12.45 3.59
C ILE A 121 9.41 11.26 3.45
N GLY A 122 8.60 11.03 4.49
CA GLY A 122 7.67 9.89 4.57
C GLY A 122 6.52 9.96 3.55
N SER A 123 6.16 11.16 3.09
CA SER A 123 5.05 11.37 2.17
C SER A 123 5.51 11.95 0.84
N VAL A 124 5.88 13.23 0.76
CA VAL A 124 6.18 13.91 -0.52
C VAL A 124 7.26 13.18 -1.33
N VAL A 125 8.44 12.97 -0.71
CA VAL A 125 9.58 12.34 -1.39
C VAL A 125 9.32 10.86 -1.66
N ALA A 126 8.78 10.12 -0.68
CA ALA A 126 8.48 8.69 -0.83
C ALA A 126 7.49 8.44 -2.00
N PHE A 127 6.38 9.18 -2.06
CA PHE A 127 5.41 9.04 -3.15
C PHE A 127 5.95 9.53 -4.49
N TYR A 128 6.71 10.63 -4.51
CA TYR A 128 7.38 11.09 -5.72
C TYR A 128 8.28 10.00 -6.31
N LEU A 129 9.14 9.40 -5.48
CA LEU A 129 10.04 8.33 -5.90
C LEU A 129 9.27 7.07 -6.31
N TYR A 130 8.26 6.67 -5.54
CA TYR A 130 7.42 5.52 -5.86
C TYR A 130 6.71 5.66 -7.22
N LEU A 131 6.05 6.79 -7.46
CA LEU A 131 5.32 7.03 -8.70
C LEU A 131 6.27 7.24 -9.89
N LYS A 132 7.43 7.89 -9.69
CA LYS A 132 8.46 8.03 -10.72
C LYS A 132 9.09 6.69 -11.08
N LEU A 133 9.29 5.81 -10.10
CA LEU A 133 9.72 4.44 -10.33
C LEU A 133 8.68 3.65 -11.14
N LEU A 134 7.40 3.82 -10.80
CA LEU A 134 6.28 3.22 -11.52
C LEU A 134 6.23 3.67 -12.98
N GLU A 135 6.47 4.96 -13.26
CA GLU A 135 6.55 5.50 -14.63
C GLU A 135 7.79 5.01 -15.40
N SER A 136 8.96 5.07 -14.78
CA SER A 136 10.24 4.79 -15.45
C SER A 136 10.47 3.32 -15.76
N ILE A 137 10.02 2.42 -14.88
CA ILE A 137 10.28 0.98 -14.99
C ILE A 137 9.02 0.18 -15.36
N GLY A 138 7.86 0.84 -15.41
CA GLY A 138 6.57 0.25 -15.74
C GLY A 138 5.99 -0.63 -14.63
N SER A 139 4.69 -0.93 -14.73
CA SER A 139 3.94 -1.70 -13.71
C SER A 139 4.54 -3.08 -13.41
N ALA A 140 5.23 -3.69 -14.38
CA ALA A 140 5.91 -4.98 -14.21
C ALA A 140 7.03 -4.94 -13.16
N ARG A 141 7.88 -3.91 -13.16
CA ARG A 141 8.97 -3.79 -12.17
C ARG A 141 8.53 -3.03 -10.92
N ALA A 142 7.47 -2.23 -10.99
CA ALA A 142 6.88 -1.64 -9.78
C ALA A 142 6.42 -2.69 -8.77
N GLY A 143 6.09 -3.91 -9.23
CA GLY A 143 5.81 -5.03 -8.33
C GLY A 143 6.98 -5.38 -7.38
N TYR A 144 8.25 -5.05 -7.71
CA TYR A 144 9.38 -5.30 -6.79
C TYR A 144 9.17 -4.57 -5.46
N MET A 145 8.52 -3.40 -5.49
CA MET A 145 8.14 -2.68 -4.27
C MET A 145 7.23 -3.52 -3.38
N GLY A 146 6.33 -4.32 -3.96
CA GLY A 146 5.46 -5.24 -3.22
C GLY A 146 6.21 -6.37 -2.50
N VAL A 147 7.37 -6.78 -3.00
CA VAL A 147 8.24 -7.77 -2.33
C VAL A 147 9.09 -7.11 -1.25
N VAL A 148 9.67 -5.96 -1.57
CA VAL A 148 10.66 -5.28 -0.71
C VAL A 148 10.00 -4.64 0.50
N MET A 149 8.79 -4.09 0.36
CA MET A 149 8.10 -3.36 1.43
C MET A 149 7.88 -4.20 2.70
N PRO A 150 7.28 -5.41 2.65
CA PRO A 150 7.12 -6.24 3.85
C PRO A 150 8.45 -6.63 4.50
N ILE A 151 9.49 -6.90 3.70
CA ILE A 151 10.81 -7.29 4.20
C ILE A 151 11.43 -6.13 4.98
N ILE A 152 11.46 -4.93 4.41
CA ILE A 152 11.99 -3.73 5.08
C ILE A 152 11.19 -3.43 6.34
N ALA A 153 9.85 -3.52 6.28
CA ALA A 153 8.99 -3.28 7.44
C ALA A 153 9.32 -4.24 8.60
N LEU A 154 9.49 -5.54 8.33
CA LEU A 154 9.84 -6.52 9.36
C LEU A 154 11.25 -6.33 9.91
N ILE A 155 12.22 -5.95 9.07
CA ILE A 155 13.58 -5.65 9.54
C ILE A 155 13.56 -4.45 10.49
N ILE A 156 12.88 -3.37 10.11
CA ILE A 156 12.73 -2.18 10.96
C ILE A 156 12.03 -2.55 12.27
N SER A 157 10.91 -3.27 12.21
CA SER A 157 10.17 -3.71 13.40
C SER A 157 11.01 -4.65 14.29
N THR A 158 11.86 -5.51 13.72
CA THR A 158 12.79 -6.34 14.48
C THR A 158 13.83 -5.50 15.23
N ILE A 159 14.42 -4.50 14.57
CA ILE A 159 15.51 -3.69 15.13
C ILE A 159 14.99 -2.66 16.15
N PHE A 160 13.88 -1.99 15.83
CA PHE A 160 13.40 -0.83 16.58
C PHE A 160 12.24 -1.15 17.53
N GLU A 161 11.40 -2.14 17.23
CA GLU A 161 10.20 -2.48 18.01
C GLU A 161 10.38 -3.78 18.81
N GLY A 162 11.49 -4.50 18.63
CA GLY A 162 11.75 -5.77 19.30
C GLY A 162 10.82 -6.90 18.85
N LEU A 163 10.38 -6.87 17.58
CA LEU A 163 9.47 -7.87 17.02
C LEU A 163 10.03 -9.30 17.20
N GLN A 164 9.24 -10.13 17.87
CA GLN A 164 9.56 -11.55 18.05
C GLN A 164 9.10 -12.34 16.84
N TRP A 165 10.03 -13.07 16.23
CA TRP A 165 9.75 -13.93 15.10
C TRP A 165 8.95 -15.15 15.55
N THR A 166 7.65 -15.14 15.25
CA THR A 166 6.76 -16.27 15.49
C THR A 166 6.82 -17.27 14.33
N ASN A 167 6.42 -18.52 14.58
CA ASN A 167 6.33 -19.54 13.54
C ASN A 167 5.48 -19.06 12.33
N ASN A 168 4.40 -18.33 12.60
CA ASN A 168 3.52 -17.76 11.58
C ASN A 168 4.26 -16.78 10.65
N LEU A 169 5.10 -15.90 11.21
CA LEU A 169 5.94 -15.01 10.41
C LEU A 169 6.99 -15.77 9.61
N ILE A 170 7.63 -16.77 10.23
CA ILE A 170 8.69 -17.57 9.60
C ILE A 170 8.15 -18.35 8.38
N PHE A 171 6.94 -18.90 8.46
CA PHE A 171 6.34 -19.66 7.35
C PHE A 171 5.54 -18.80 6.38
N GLY A 172 4.80 -17.81 6.88
CA GLY A 172 3.93 -16.98 6.06
C GLY A 172 4.68 -15.96 5.21
N LEU A 173 5.78 -15.39 5.70
CA LEU A 173 6.57 -14.40 4.97
C LEU A 173 7.19 -14.98 3.67
N PRO A 174 7.86 -16.15 3.68
CA PRO A 174 8.35 -16.77 2.44
C PRO A 174 7.25 -17.04 1.41
N VAL A 175 6.08 -17.50 1.85
CA VAL A 175 4.93 -17.77 0.97
C VAL A 175 4.40 -16.47 0.35
N LEU A 176 4.28 -15.42 1.14
CA LEU A 176 3.89 -14.08 0.68
C LEU A 176 4.89 -13.55 -0.35
N ILE A 177 6.18 -13.59 -0.03
CA ILE A 177 7.27 -13.17 -0.93
C ILE A 177 7.24 -13.97 -2.23
N PHE A 178 7.07 -15.28 -2.14
CA PHE A 178 6.99 -16.16 -3.32
C PHE A 178 5.83 -15.77 -4.24
N GLY A 179 4.63 -15.52 -3.68
CA GLY A 179 3.49 -15.01 -4.43
C GLY A 179 3.79 -13.67 -5.11
N CYS A 180 4.40 -12.73 -4.37
CA CYS A 180 4.79 -11.44 -4.94
C CYS A 180 5.83 -11.59 -6.07
N VAL A 181 6.86 -12.43 -5.91
CA VAL A 181 7.88 -12.69 -6.94
C VAL A 181 7.29 -13.36 -8.18
N LEU A 182 6.34 -14.27 -8.02
CA LEU A 182 5.63 -14.90 -9.14
C LEU A 182 4.85 -13.88 -9.99
N ILE A 183 4.37 -12.78 -9.39
CA ILE A 183 3.75 -11.68 -10.13
C ILE A 183 4.81 -10.94 -10.97
N LEU A 184 6.04 -10.80 -10.48
CA LEU A 184 7.14 -10.07 -11.15
C LEU A 184 7.67 -10.77 -12.39
N ASN A 185 7.79 -12.09 -12.33
CA ASN A 185 8.31 -12.88 -13.44
C ASN A 185 7.33 -12.94 -14.63
N GLN A 186 6.15 -12.33 -14.51
CA GLN A 186 5.19 -12.23 -15.60
C GLN A 186 5.55 -11.01 -16.46
N LYS A 187 5.90 -11.27 -17.72
CA LYS A 187 6.07 -10.21 -18.73
C LYS A 187 4.76 -9.39 -18.77
N SER A 188 4.83 -8.13 -18.33
CA SER A 188 3.80 -7.14 -18.66
C SER A 188 3.65 -7.16 -20.18
N LYS A 189 2.47 -7.56 -20.67
CA LYS A 189 2.12 -7.33 -22.07
C LYS A 189 2.15 -5.81 -22.22
N LYS A 190 3.11 -5.32 -23.02
CA LYS A 190 3.24 -3.91 -23.38
C LYS A 190 1.85 -3.35 -23.68
N ILE A 191 1.48 -2.31 -22.94
CA ILE A 191 0.37 -1.42 -23.26
C ILE A 191 0.73 -0.67 -24.53
#